data_AF-A0A0F9DZZ9-F1
#
_entry.id   AF-A0A0F9DZZ9-F1
#
_cell.length_a   1.000
_cell.length_b   1.000
_cell.length_c   1.000
_cell.angle_alpha   90.00
_cell.angle_beta   90.00
_cell.angle_gamma   90.00
#
_symmetry.space_group_name_H-M   'P 1'
#
loop_
_entity.id
_entity.type
_entity.pdbx_description
1 polymer ?
#
loop_
_entity_poly.entity_id
_entity_poly.type
_entity_poly.pdbx_seq_one_letter_code
_entity_poly.pdbx_strand_id
1 'polypeptide(L)'
;MKVTVVNRGTKKAKLHVLPHLWFRNYWKHNKRFERPSMKSVGDDCIQSRSVRNGRYYFYHEDGEQLFCENETNNQRIYGVENEVEYVKDGINDHVVNGKPTVNPEKKGSKSAIWYTLDLKAGEEKTIRVRLRKKKLANPFANFDSIFENRIEECEDFYKNIINKDLPKPHQEIARKAFSGLLWTKQFYYYDVFKWLFGGPGEATPYRADARNSSWHHLTNRHVISMPDKWEYPWYAAWDLAFHMASFVEIDPYFAKEQLLLVLRESYMHPNGQIPAYEWNFSDVNPPVHSWAVWNVYEKDKNKTGIGDLDFLERAFHKLSINFTWWVNQKDKHGTDLFEGGFLGLDNIGVFDRNQMPEGITRMQQADATSWMAMFTLNMLRMSLELAKTNKNYEEATAKFFRHFLNIAWAMHHIGKKDISLWDDTDNFYYDVVEMSNGMTDRLKVRSLVGIIPMFAVEVIPKDLFAELKSFKIRAAEIIRSRPDLASLISNIEEANVDGKYLFSIMRGFRLEHLLKRLLDEDEFLSDYGIRSLSKYHEEHPFVFRHHGHHQIQYEPGESRSN
;
A
#
# COMPACT_ATOMS: atom_id res chain seq x y z
N MET A 1 29.60 -3.91 -0.73
CA MET A 1 28.64 -4.47 -1.70
C MET A 1 29.41 -5.44 -2.59
N LYS A 2 28.89 -6.66 -2.74
CA LYS A 2 29.44 -7.70 -3.64
C LYS A 2 28.41 -7.91 -4.74
N VAL A 3 28.82 -7.77 -6.00
CA VAL A 3 27.96 -7.91 -7.17
C VAL A 3 28.48 -9.08 -7.99
N THR A 4 27.69 -10.15 -8.08
CA THR A 4 28.02 -11.30 -8.93
C THR A 4 27.18 -11.22 -10.21
N VAL A 5 27.88 -11.23 -11.33
CA VAL A 5 27.31 -11.07 -12.67
C VAL A 5 27.46 -12.40 -13.37
N VAL A 6 26.36 -12.98 -13.82
CA VAL A 6 26.34 -14.28 -14.50
C VAL A 6 25.79 -14.08 -15.91
N ASN A 7 26.52 -14.51 -16.93
CA ASN A 7 25.99 -14.55 -18.28
C ASN A 7 25.08 -15.79 -18.44
N ARG A 8 23.78 -15.60 -18.21
CA ARG A 8 22.76 -16.64 -18.41
C ARG A 8 22.36 -16.86 -19.87
N GLY A 9 22.97 -16.12 -20.80
CA GLY A 9 22.78 -16.33 -22.23
C GLY A 9 23.57 -17.53 -22.75
N THR A 10 23.26 -17.93 -23.98
CA THR A 10 23.92 -19.06 -24.66
C THR A 10 25.21 -18.66 -25.39
N LYS A 11 25.51 -17.37 -25.49
CA LYS A 11 26.66 -16.82 -26.21
C LYS A 11 27.52 -15.97 -25.30
N LYS A 12 28.81 -15.87 -25.64
CA LYS A 12 29.73 -14.92 -25.02
C LYS A 12 29.20 -13.49 -25.21
N ALA A 13 29.19 -12.70 -24.14
CA ALA A 13 28.61 -11.36 -24.14
C ALA A 13 29.47 -10.39 -23.33
N LYS A 14 29.61 -9.17 -23.86
CA LYS A 14 30.19 -8.03 -23.17
C LYS A 14 29.12 -7.42 -22.27
N LEU A 15 29.37 -7.39 -20.96
CA LEU A 15 28.46 -6.87 -19.95
C LEU A 15 29.10 -5.64 -19.30
N HIS A 16 28.28 -4.60 -19.11
CA HIS A 16 28.69 -3.36 -18.46
C HIS A 16 28.05 -3.26 -17.08
N VAL A 17 28.86 -3.04 -16.05
CA VAL A 17 28.40 -2.95 -14.66
C VAL A 17 28.93 -1.67 -14.03
N LEU A 18 28.02 -0.89 -13.44
CA LEU A 18 28.33 0.47 -12.99
C LEU A 18 27.81 0.71 -11.57
N PRO A 19 28.52 0.29 -10.50
CA PRO A 19 28.21 0.71 -9.14
C PRO A 19 28.28 2.24 -9.04
N HIS A 20 27.13 2.88 -8.82
CA HIS A 20 27.02 4.34 -8.74
C HIS A 20 27.17 4.86 -7.30
N LEU A 21 27.83 6.01 -7.18
CA LEU A 21 27.81 6.84 -5.98
C LEU A 21 27.35 8.24 -6.39
N TRP A 22 26.33 8.78 -5.73
CA TRP A 22 25.82 10.11 -6.08
C TRP A 22 25.22 10.81 -4.87
N PHE A 23 25.21 12.14 -4.90
CA PHE A 23 24.47 12.94 -3.94
C PHE A 23 23.13 13.37 -4.53
N ARG A 24 22.05 13.18 -3.78
CA ARG A 24 20.77 13.84 -4.09
C ARG A 24 20.99 15.34 -4.16
N ASN A 25 20.50 15.95 -5.26
CA ASN A 25 20.61 17.38 -5.47
C ASN A 25 19.75 18.13 -4.44
N TYR A 26 20.44 18.63 -3.41
CA TYR A 26 19.85 19.48 -2.37
C TYR A 26 20.34 20.92 -2.46
N TRP A 27 21.46 21.16 -3.15
CA TRP A 27 22.13 22.45 -3.20
C TRP A 27 21.45 23.43 -4.16
N LYS A 28 20.84 22.93 -5.25
CA LYS A 28 20.16 23.78 -6.23
C LYS A 28 18.97 24.53 -5.63
N HIS A 29 18.24 23.87 -4.74
CA HIS A 29 16.97 24.34 -4.18
C HIS A 29 17.10 24.80 -2.71
N ASN A 30 18.33 24.99 -2.21
CA ASN A 30 18.56 25.30 -0.80
C ASN A 30 19.89 26.01 -0.55
N LYS A 31 19.83 27.26 -0.07
CA LYS A 31 21.01 28.06 0.31
C LYS A 31 21.81 27.49 1.51
N ARG A 32 21.23 26.57 2.28
CA ARG A 32 21.89 25.94 3.44
C ARG A 32 22.98 24.94 3.04
N PHE A 33 22.90 24.36 1.85
CA PHE A 33 23.79 23.29 1.43
C PHE A 33 24.55 23.67 0.18
N GLU A 34 25.87 23.73 0.30
CA GLU A 34 26.76 23.86 -0.86
C GLU A 34 26.78 22.57 -1.68
N ARG A 35 27.16 22.71 -2.96
CA ARG A 35 27.35 21.56 -3.84
C ARG A 35 28.41 20.61 -3.25
N PRO A 36 28.11 19.32 -3.07
CA PRO A 36 29.05 18.36 -2.55
C PRO A 36 30.12 18.03 -3.59
N SER A 37 31.25 17.50 -3.14
CA SER A 37 32.35 17.11 -4.02
C SER A 37 32.63 15.62 -3.93
N MET A 38 32.92 15.02 -5.08
CA MET A 38 33.58 13.74 -5.24
C MET A 38 34.82 13.97 -6.08
N LYS A 39 35.91 13.28 -5.73
CA LYS A 39 37.14 13.28 -6.52
C LYS A 39 37.84 11.95 -6.41
N SER A 40 38.53 11.55 -7.47
CA SER A 40 39.51 10.46 -7.39
C SER A 40 40.64 10.85 -6.43
N VAL A 41 41.05 9.92 -5.57
CA VAL A 41 42.20 10.08 -4.66
C VAL A 41 43.23 8.95 -4.81
N GLY A 42 43.09 8.17 -5.88
CA GLY A 42 43.85 6.97 -6.22
C GLY A 42 43.07 6.16 -7.25
N ASP A 43 43.72 5.21 -7.91
CA ASP A 43 43.10 4.41 -8.98
C ASP A 43 41.97 3.51 -8.45
N ASP A 44 42.00 3.18 -7.16
CA ASP A 44 41.07 2.29 -6.45
C ASP A 44 40.12 3.04 -5.49
N CYS A 45 40.16 4.38 -5.45
CA CYS A 45 39.46 5.14 -4.41
C CYS A 45 38.90 6.50 -4.87
N ILE A 46 37.61 6.70 -4.59
CA ILE A 46 36.91 7.98 -4.70
C ILE A 46 36.68 8.55 -3.30
N GLN A 47 37.08 9.80 -3.07
CA GLN A 47 36.69 10.53 -1.86
C GLN A 47 35.46 11.39 -2.17
N SER A 48 34.42 11.25 -1.35
CA SER A 48 33.27 12.14 -1.34
C SER A 48 33.27 13.02 -0.09
N ARG A 49 32.77 14.26 -0.21
CA ARG A 49 32.62 15.23 0.88
C ARG A 49 31.34 16.03 0.69
N SER A 50 30.53 16.11 1.73
CA SER A 50 29.43 17.08 1.84
C SER A 50 29.32 17.64 3.25
N VAL A 51 28.70 18.81 3.40
CA VAL A 51 28.41 19.39 4.72
C VAL A 51 27.53 18.45 5.55
N ARG A 52 26.55 17.81 4.90
CA ARG A 52 25.54 16.97 5.57
C ARG A 52 26.06 15.59 6.00
N ASN A 53 26.84 14.93 5.13
CA ASN A 53 27.27 13.55 5.38
C ASN A 53 28.73 13.47 5.87
N GLY A 54 29.49 14.56 5.77
CA GLY A 54 30.91 14.57 6.03
C GLY A 54 31.68 13.90 4.90
N ARG A 55 32.79 13.23 5.24
CA ARG A 55 33.70 12.59 4.29
C ARG A 55 33.48 11.09 4.24
N TYR A 56 33.46 10.53 3.03
CA TYR A 56 33.48 9.09 2.78
C TYR A 56 34.50 8.74 1.71
N TYR A 57 34.94 7.49 1.73
CA TYR A 57 35.85 6.87 0.78
C TYR A 57 35.12 5.67 0.17
N PHE A 58 35.02 5.67 -1.16
CA PHE A 58 34.42 4.62 -1.95
C PHE A 58 35.53 3.87 -2.67
N TYR A 59 35.83 2.70 -2.15
CA TYR A 59 36.86 1.81 -2.66
C TYR A 59 36.26 0.83 -3.65
N HIS A 60 37.06 0.44 -4.63
CA HIS A 60 36.70 -0.51 -5.66
C HIS A 60 37.96 -1.25 -6.09
N GLU A 61 37.80 -2.44 -6.68
CA GLU A 61 38.88 -3.20 -7.30
C GLU A 61 38.71 -3.08 -8.81
N ASP A 62 39.78 -2.80 -9.56
CA ASP A 62 39.76 -2.62 -11.02
C ASP A 62 38.74 -1.56 -11.52
N GLY A 63 38.40 -1.55 -12.80
CA GLY A 63 37.34 -0.68 -13.34
C GLY A 63 37.72 0.80 -13.48
N GLU A 64 37.00 1.49 -14.36
CA GLU A 64 37.29 2.90 -14.68
C GLU A 64 36.42 3.85 -13.86
N GLN A 65 37.02 4.87 -13.24
CA GLN A 65 36.26 5.87 -12.49
C GLN A 65 35.69 6.95 -13.42
N LEU A 66 34.36 6.98 -13.56
CA LEU A 66 33.63 7.96 -14.35
C LEU A 66 32.96 9.00 -13.45
N PHE A 67 32.98 10.27 -13.86
CA PHE A 67 32.45 11.39 -13.06
C PHE A 67 31.58 12.33 -13.88
N CYS A 68 30.54 12.86 -13.26
CA CYS A 68 29.75 13.98 -13.74
C CYS A 68 29.09 14.70 -12.56
N GLU A 69 28.32 15.74 -12.85
CA GLU A 69 27.47 16.41 -11.87
C GLU A 69 26.08 15.79 -11.86
N ASN A 70 25.46 15.66 -10.67
CA ASN A 70 24.04 15.29 -10.56
C ASN A 70 23.13 16.50 -10.85
N GLU A 71 23.36 17.13 -11.99
CA GLU A 71 22.58 18.25 -12.52
C GLU A 71 21.74 17.79 -13.71
N THR A 72 20.57 18.39 -13.87
CA THR A 72 19.68 18.11 -15.00
C THR A 72 20.33 18.56 -16.31
N ASN A 73 20.20 17.72 -17.34
CA ASN A 73 20.55 18.07 -18.71
C ASN A 73 19.48 19.02 -19.27
N ASN A 74 19.65 20.31 -19.03
CA ASN A 74 18.74 21.36 -19.48
C ASN A 74 18.70 21.47 -21.00
N GLN A 75 19.81 21.20 -21.69
CA GLN A 75 19.85 21.24 -23.16
C GLN A 75 18.89 20.19 -23.73
N ARG A 76 18.90 18.98 -23.17
CA ARG A 76 18.02 17.89 -23.60
C ARG A 76 16.56 18.09 -23.18
N ILE A 77 16.32 18.55 -21.95
CA ILE A 77 14.96 18.57 -21.38
C ILE A 77 14.21 19.87 -21.72
N TYR A 78 14.91 21.01 -21.72
CA TYR A 78 14.30 22.34 -21.84
C TYR A 78 14.81 23.12 -23.05
N GLY A 79 15.78 22.61 -23.81
CA GLY A 79 16.37 23.32 -24.94
C GLY A 79 17.20 24.55 -24.55
N VAL A 80 17.65 24.64 -23.30
CA VAL A 80 18.48 25.76 -22.79
C VAL A 80 19.85 25.28 -22.34
N GLU A 81 20.83 26.18 -22.26
CA GLU A 81 22.20 25.83 -21.89
C GLU A 81 22.31 25.12 -20.53
N ASN A 82 23.25 24.18 -20.44
CA ASN A 82 23.54 23.49 -19.19
C ASN A 82 24.36 24.41 -18.27
N GLU A 83 24.04 24.43 -16.97
CA GLU A 83 24.79 25.20 -15.96
C GLU A 83 26.20 24.65 -15.71
N VAL A 84 26.44 23.40 -16.10
CA VAL A 84 27.71 22.68 -15.97
C VAL A 84 27.92 21.82 -17.22
N GLU A 85 29.16 21.61 -17.61
CA GLU A 85 29.52 20.87 -18.82
C GLU A 85 29.13 19.37 -18.75
N TYR A 86 29.46 18.70 -17.63
CA TYR A 86 29.26 17.26 -17.45
C TYR A 86 28.00 16.98 -16.61
N VAL A 87 26.83 16.88 -17.25
CA VAL A 87 25.53 16.65 -16.58
C VAL A 87 25.24 15.17 -16.28
N LYS A 88 24.13 14.87 -15.58
CA LYS A 88 23.89 13.58 -14.91
C LYS A 88 23.78 12.36 -15.84
N ASP A 89 23.35 12.55 -17.09
CA ASP A 89 23.29 11.53 -18.13
C ASP A 89 24.61 11.37 -18.91
N GLY A 90 25.63 12.17 -18.59
CA GLY A 90 26.95 12.10 -19.23
C GLY A 90 27.66 10.75 -19.07
N ILE A 91 27.48 10.06 -17.94
CA ILE A 91 27.99 8.68 -17.75
C ILE A 91 27.28 7.71 -18.71
N ASN A 92 25.96 7.84 -18.89
CA ASN A 92 25.21 6.99 -19.83
C ASN A 92 25.72 7.19 -21.25
N ASP A 93 25.83 8.45 -21.68
CA ASP A 93 26.24 8.78 -23.05
C ASP A 93 27.69 8.38 -23.34
N HIS A 94 28.55 8.43 -22.32
CA HIS A 94 29.93 7.95 -22.44
C HIS A 94 29.98 6.44 -22.63
N VAL A 95 29.24 5.68 -21.82
CA VAL A 95 29.26 4.21 -21.84
C VAL A 95 28.58 3.65 -23.08
N VAL A 96 27.41 4.19 -23.44
CA VAL A 96 26.57 3.68 -24.53
C VAL A 96 27.03 4.19 -25.89
N ASN A 97 27.40 5.48 -25.98
CA ASN A 97 27.70 6.13 -27.25
C ASN A 97 29.18 6.51 -27.43
N GLY A 98 30.05 6.22 -26.45
CA GLY A 98 31.48 6.57 -26.52
C GLY A 98 31.76 8.08 -26.52
N LYS A 99 30.80 8.92 -26.12
CA LYS A 99 30.93 10.38 -26.16
C LYS A 99 31.85 10.90 -25.03
N PRO A 100 32.57 12.01 -25.23
CA PRO A 100 33.41 12.62 -24.19
C PRO A 100 32.56 13.42 -23.19
N THR A 101 31.62 12.77 -22.51
CA THR A 101 30.60 13.39 -21.65
C THR A 101 30.82 13.15 -20.15
N VAL A 102 32.02 12.72 -19.77
CA VAL A 102 32.46 12.53 -18.37
C VAL A 102 33.62 13.46 -18.06
N ASN A 103 33.70 13.93 -16.82
CA ASN A 103 34.70 14.92 -16.42
C ASN A 103 36.12 14.30 -16.38
N PRO A 104 37.04 14.73 -17.27
CA PRO A 104 38.40 14.17 -17.34
C PRO A 104 39.24 14.49 -16.10
N GLU A 105 38.89 15.52 -15.33
CA GLU A 105 39.54 15.82 -14.05
C GLU A 105 39.17 14.86 -12.92
N LYS A 106 38.27 13.89 -13.19
CA LYS A 106 37.78 12.89 -12.23
C LYS A 106 37.16 13.53 -10.96
N LYS A 107 36.30 14.52 -11.18
CA LYS A 107 35.57 15.27 -10.13
C LYS A 107 34.09 15.44 -10.50
N GLY A 108 33.23 15.52 -9.48
CA GLY A 108 31.81 15.85 -9.67
C GLY A 108 30.96 15.61 -8.42
N SER A 109 29.65 15.58 -8.55
CA SER A 109 28.70 15.18 -7.49
C SER A 109 28.02 13.82 -7.73
N LYS A 110 28.35 13.18 -8.86
CA LYS A 110 27.96 11.82 -9.24
C LYS A 110 29.16 11.09 -9.85
N SER A 111 29.32 9.82 -9.50
CA SER A 111 30.32 8.95 -10.10
C SER A 111 29.79 7.53 -10.31
N ALA A 112 30.53 6.76 -11.11
CA ALA A 112 30.37 5.33 -11.28
C ALA A 112 31.74 4.68 -11.45
N ILE A 113 31.83 3.40 -11.10
CA ILE A 113 32.98 2.56 -11.48
C ILE A 113 32.55 1.69 -12.66
N TRP A 114 33.13 1.91 -13.83
CA TRP A 114 32.76 1.21 -15.05
C TRP A 114 33.56 -0.06 -15.22
N TYR A 115 32.89 -1.19 -15.06
CA TYR A 115 33.41 -2.51 -15.35
C TYR A 115 32.92 -2.96 -16.73
N THR A 116 33.87 -3.43 -17.53
CA THR A 116 33.59 -4.12 -18.79
C THR A 116 33.99 -5.57 -18.64
N LEU A 117 33.00 -6.46 -18.59
CA LEU A 117 33.18 -7.89 -18.37
C LEU A 117 32.89 -8.64 -19.66
N ASP A 118 33.81 -9.46 -20.12
CA ASP A 118 33.61 -10.26 -21.33
C ASP A 118 33.43 -11.73 -20.95
N LEU A 119 32.17 -12.13 -20.71
CA LEU A 119 31.82 -13.40 -20.07
C LEU A 119 31.30 -14.43 -21.09
N LYS A 120 31.85 -15.64 -21.06
CA LYS A 120 31.31 -16.80 -21.80
C LYS A 120 29.94 -17.20 -21.26
N ALA A 121 29.22 -18.06 -22.00
CA ALA A 121 27.95 -18.61 -21.54
C ALA A 121 28.13 -19.34 -20.20
N GLY A 122 27.29 -19.01 -19.21
CA GLY A 122 27.36 -19.56 -17.85
C GLY A 122 28.50 -19.02 -16.98
N GLU A 123 29.42 -18.22 -17.52
CA GLU A 123 30.53 -17.67 -16.74
C GLU A 123 30.04 -16.59 -15.78
N GLU A 124 30.65 -16.55 -14.60
CA GLU A 124 30.38 -15.54 -13.59
C GLU A 124 31.62 -14.74 -13.20
N LYS A 125 31.41 -13.46 -12.86
CA LYS A 125 32.44 -12.60 -12.30
C LYS A 125 31.87 -11.81 -11.14
N THR A 126 32.67 -11.70 -10.09
CA THR A 126 32.33 -10.92 -8.90
C THR A 126 33.10 -9.63 -8.86
N ILE A 127 32.39 -8.54 -8.54
CA ILE A 127 32.92 -7.20 -8.31
C ILE A 127 32.67 -6.82 -6.85
N ARG A 128 33.66 -6.16 -6.23
CA ARG A 128 33.55 -5.67 -4.85
C ARG A 128 33.76 -4.16 -4.80
N VAL A 129 32.86 -3.49 -4.11
CA VAL A 129 32.99 -2.06 -3.77
C VAL A 129 32.66 -1.83 -2.30
N ARG A 130 33.32 -0.85 -1.68
CA ARG A 130 33.19 -0.57 -0.25
C ARG A 130 33.11 0.93 0.03
N LEU A 131 32.02 1.37 0.66
CA LEU A 131 31.88 2.74 1.16
C LEU A 131 32.23 2.81 2.65
N ARG A 132 33.14 3.70 3.04
CA ARG A 132 33.55 3.90 4.45
C ARG A 132 33.73 5.36 4.81
N LYS A 133 33.37 5.72 6.03
CA LYS A 133 33.57 7.08 6.56
C LYS A 133 35.05 7.39 6.87
N LYS A 134 35.78 6.40 7.38
CA LYS A 134 37.22 6.50 7.68
C LYS A 134 38.04 5.92 6.54
N LYS A 135 39.22 6.51 6.27
CA LYS A 135 40.17 5.98 5.30
C LYS A 135 40.73 4.64 5.80
N LEU A 136 40.94 3.68 4.90
CA LEU A 136 41.52 2.38 5.18
C LEU A 136 42.74 2.17 4.30
N ALA A 137 43.77 1.49 4.83
CA ALA A 137 44.95 1.09 4.05
C ALA A 137 44.64 -0.14 3.19
N ASN A 138 43.95 -1.14 3.76
CA ASN A 138 43.55 -2.37 3.07
C ASN A 138 42.02 -2.52 3.09
N PRO A 139 41.29 -1.91 2.14
CA PRO A 139 39.83 -1.83 2.18
C PRO A 139 39.11 -3.17 2.04
N PHE A 140 39.78 -4.21 1.53
CA PHE A 140 39.14 -5.51 1.27
C PHE A 140 39.63 -6.64 2.18
N ALA A 141 40.59 -6.40 3.09
CA ALA A 141 41.21 -7.44 3.93
C ALA A 141 40.22 -8.25 4.77
N ASN A 142 39.13 -7.63 5.26
CA ASN A 142 38.08 -8.31 6.02
C ASN A 142 36.73 -8.32 5.30
N PHE A 143 36.72 -8.10 3.99
CA PHE A 143 35.48 -7.93 3.24
C PHE A 143 34.67 -9.23 3.19
N ASP A 144 35.31 -10.34 2.83
CA ASP A 144 34.64 -11.62 2.61
C ASP A 144 34.09 -12.18 3.93
N SER A 145 34.90 -12.18 5.00
CA SER A 145 34.43 -12.55 6.35
C SER A 145 33.24 -11.70 6.82
N ILE A 146 33.25 -10.38 6.59
CA ILE A 146 32.08 -9.55 6.93
C ILE A 146 30.86 -9.97 6.11
N PHE A 147 31.04 -10.31 4.84
CA PHE A 147 29.94 -10.70 3.95
C PHE A 147 29.35 -12.06 4.36
N GLU A 148 30.19 -13.03 4.67
CA GLU A 148 29.81 -14.35 5.20
C GLU A 148 29.05 -14.21 6.52
N ASN A 149 29.55 -13.41 7.46
CA ASN A 149 28.84 -13.15 8.72
C ASN A 149 27.44 -12.52 8.50
N ARG A 150 27.25 -11.69 7.45
CA ARG A 150 25.92 -11.16 7.12
C ARG A 150 24.99 -12.19 6.50
N ILE A 151 25.54 -13.18 5.78
CA ILE A 151 24.76 -14.32 5.27
C ILE A 151 24.30 -15.17 6.46
N GLU A 152 25.21 -15.53 7.37
CA GLU A 152 24.88 -16.33 8.56
C GLU A 152 23.82 -15.65 9.43
N GLU A 153 23.98 -14.36 9.74
CA GLU A 153 22.96 -13.60 10.49
C GLU A 153 21.59 -13.58 9.78
N CYS A 154 21.58 -13.57 8.44
CA CYS A 154 20.34 -13.63 7.66
C CYS A 154 19.70 -15.03 7.75
N GLU A 155 20.49 -16.10 7.69
CA GLU A 155 19.99 -17.47 7.90
C GLU A 155 19.41 -17.62 9.31
N ASP A 156 20.14 -17.17 10.34
CA ASP A 156 19.70 -17.25 11.73
C ASP A 156 18.42 -16.44 11.99
N PHE A 157 18.29 -15.27 11.37
CA PHE A 157 17.08 -14.46 11.44
C PHE A 157 15.86 -15.23 10.90
N TYR A 158 15.95 -15.78 9.70
CA TYR A 158 14.82 -16.48 9.08
C TYR A 158 14.51 -17.83 9.73
N LYS A 159 15.53 -18.52 10.27
CA LYS A 159 15.36 -19.78 11.00
C LYS A 159 14.41 -19.66 12.21
N ASN A 160 14.36 -18.48 12.82
CA ASN A 160 13.47 -18.21 13.96
C ASN A 160 12.07 -17.74 13.56
N ILE A 161 11.82 -17.51 12.27
CA ILE A 161 10.55 -16.95 11.75
C ILE A 161 9.81 -17.98 10.91
N ILE A 162 10.53 -18.70 10.05
CA ILE A 162 9.94 -19.67 9.12
C ILE A 162 9.77 -21.01 9.83
N ASN A 163 8.55 -21.56 9.79
CA ASN A 163 8.28 -22.85 10.39
C ASN A 163 9.10 -23.96 9.72
N LYS A 164 9.94 -24.63 10.51
CA LYS A 164 10.82 -25.74 10.08
C LYS A 164 10.08 -26.98 9.59
N ASP A 165 8.81 -27.13 9.96
CA ASP A 165 7.99 -28.28 9.58
C ASP A 165 7.43 -28.14 8.14
N LEU A 166 7.57 -26.96 7.54
CA LEU A 166 7.22 -26.74 6.14
C LEU A 166 8.21 -27.47 5.21
N PRO A 167 7.76 -28.00 4.06
CA PRO A 167 8.67 -28.49 3.01
C PRO A 167 9.70 -27.43 2.62
N LYS A 168 10.95 -27.84 2.35
CA LYS A 168 12.05 -26.93 1.97
C LYS A 168 11.68 -25.91 0.87
N PRO A 169 10.98 -26.31 -0.22
CA PRO A 169 10.57 -25.33 -1.24
C PRO A 169 9.66 -24.22 -0.70
N HIS A 170 8.77 -24.52 0.24
CA HIS A 170 7.87 -23.53 0.85
C HIS A 170 8.64 -22.59 1.79
N GLN A 171 9.64 -23.10 2.52
CA GLN A 171 10.53 -22.26 3.32
C GLN A 171 11.28 -21.26 2.43
N GLU A 172 11.78 -21.70 1.27
CA GLU A 172 12.43 -20.82 0.30
C GLU A 172 11.48 -19.76 -0.28
N ILE A 173 10.24 -20.15 -0.61
CA ILE A 173 9.21 -19.20 -1.08
C ILE A 173 8.94 -18.13 -0.03
N ALA A 174 8.71 -18.53 1.23
CA ALA A 174 8.45 -17.60 2.33
C ALA A 174 9.63 -16.62 2.52
N ARG A 175 10.87 -17.13 2.51
CA ARG A 175 12.07 -16.29 2.62
C ARG A 175 12.18 -15.28 1.48
N LYS A 176 11.93 -15.72 0.23
CA LYS A 176 11.98 -14.85 -0.95
C LYS A 176 10.87 -13.81 -0.93
N ALA A 177 9.66 -14.16 -0.49
CA ALA A 177 8.55 -13.22 -0.34
C ALA A 177 8.88 -12.11 0.67
N PHE A 178 9.37 -12.47 1.86
CA PHE A 178 9.82 -11.49 2.87
C PHE A 178 11.00 -10.63 2.39
N SER A 179 11.94 -11.24 1.66
CA SER A 179 13.05 -10.49 1.06
C SER A 179 12.57 -9.52 -0.01
N GLY A 180 11.54 -9.89 -0.79
CA GLY A 180 10.87 -9.02 -1.75
C GLY A 180 10.27 -7.78 -1.08
N LEU A 181 9.54 -7.95 0.03
CA LEU A 181 9.02 -6.84 0.83
C LEU A 181 10.14 -5.89 1.29
N LEU A 182 11.24 -6.43 1.83
CA LEU A 182 12.39 -5.61 2.23
C LEU A 182 13.02 -4.87 1.03
N TRP A 183 13.01 -5.49 -0.15
CA TRP A 183 13.59 -4.95 -1.37
C TRP A 183 12.78 -3.79 -1.98
N THR A 184 11.47 -3.76 -1.75
CA THR A 184 10.56 -2.70 -2.21
C THR A 184 10.50 -1.49 -1.27
N LYS A 185 11.22 -1.51 -0.13
CA LYS A 185 11.43 -0.32 0.70
C LYS A 185 12.18 0.75 -0.11
N GLN A 186 11.55 1.88 -0.41
CA GLN A 186 12.13 2.98 -1.17
C GLN A 186 12.09 4.31 -0.43
N PHE A 187 13.15 5.11 -0.55
CA PHE A 187 13.10 6.50 -0.13
C PHE A 187 12.25 7.30 -1.12
N TYR A 188 11.09 7.77 -0.66
CA TYR A 188 10.14 8.53 -1.45
C TYR A 188 10.12 9.99 -0.98
N TYR A 189 10.38 10.91 -1.90
CA TYR A 189 10.36 12.35 -1.63
C TYR A 189 9.50 13.08 -2.64
N TYR A 190 8.40 13.63 -2.15
CA TYR A 190 7.46 14.44 -2.92
C TYR A 190 6.82 15.45 -1.98
N ASP A 191 7.09 16.72 -2.24
CA ASP A 191 6.60 17.87 -1.49
C ASP A 191 5.60 18.60 -2.41
N VAL A 192 4.32 18.44 -2.14
CA VAL A 192 3.24 18.90 -3.04
C VAL A 192 3.30 20.43 -3.19
N PHE A 193 3.47 21.15 -2.08
CA PHE A 193 3.58 22.61 -2.09
C PHE A 193 4.73 23.08 -2.99
N LYS A 194 5.94 22.55 -2.79
CA LYS A 194 7.08 22.94 -3.64
C LYS A 194 6.91 22.53 -5.09
N TRP A 195 6.27 21.40 -5.36
CA TRP A 195 6.02 20.96 -6.72
C TRP A 195 5.06 21.90 -7.46
N LEU A 196 4.01 22.40 -6.79
CA LEU A 196 3.05 23.34 -7.37
C LEU A 196 3.62 24.77 -7.47
N PHE A 197 4.28 25.25 -6.42
CA PHE A 197 4.59 26.68 -6.28
C PHE A 197 6.07 27.03 -6.43
N GLY A 198 6.96 26.03 -6.49
CA GLY A 198 8.42 26.23 -6.48
C GLY A 198 9.00 26.28 -5.06
N GLY A 199 10.32 26.14 -4.98
CA GLY A 199 11.07 26.34 -3.74
C GLY A 199 11.25 27.83 -3.39
N PRO A 200 11.72 28.15 -2.17
CA PRO A 200 12.03 29.53 -1.79
C PRO A 200 13.03 30.21 -2.75
N GLY A 201 12.60 31.28 -3.40
CA GLY A 201 13.41 32.02 -4.38
C GLY A 201 13.38 31.46 -5.81
N GLU A 202 12.59 30.42 -6.07
CA GLU A 202 12.33 29.90 -7.41
C GLU A 202 11.08 30.55 -7.99
N ALA A 203 11.02 30.67 -9.32
CA ALA A 203 9.79 31.04 -10.00
C ALA A 203 8.76 29.91 -9.90
N THR A 204 7.48 30.27 -9.84
CA THR A 204 6.39 29.28 -9.86
C THR A 204 6.45 28.46 -11.16
N PRO A 205 6.56 27.13 -11.08
CA PRO A 205 6.64 26.29 -12.26
C PRO A 205 5.29 26.22 -12.98
N TYR A 206 5.31 26.19 -14.31
CA TYR A 206 4.11 25.89 -15.09
C TYR A 206 3.76 24.40 -14.96
N ARG A 207 2.51 24.09 -14.61
CA ARG A 207 1.96 22.73 -14.50
C ARG A 207 0.73 22.64 -15.40
N ALA A 208 0.83 21.86 -16.47
CA ALA A 208 -0.31 21.62 -17.37
C ALA A 208 -1.47 20.91 -16.66
N ASP A 209 -1.12 19.98 -15.76
CA ASP A 209 -2.03 19.36 -14.80
C ASP A 209 -1.49 19.59 -13.39
N ALA A 210 -2.23 20.36 -12.58
CA ALA A 210 -1.92 20.66 -11.19
C ALA A 210 -2.50 19.59 -10.25
N ARG A 211 -2.20 18.31 -10.53
CA ARG A 211 -2.64 17.17 -9.71
C ARG A 211 -2.37 17.40 -8.23
N ASN A 212 -3.26 16.90 -7.38
CA ASN A 212 -3.14 17.02 -5.92
C ASN A 212 -3.11 18.47 -5.39
N SER A 213 -3.68 19.44 -6.09
CA SER A 213 -3.74 20.85 -5.66
C SER A 213 -4.49 21.07 -4.33
N SER A 214 -5.34 20.14 -3.89
CA SER A 214 -5.93 20.19 -2.55
C SER A 214 -5.00 19.70 -1.43
N TRP A 215 -3.84 19.12 -1.75
CA TRP A 215 -2.95 18.41 -0.82
C TRP A 215 -1.65 19.16 -0.51
N HIS A 216 -1.70 20.49 -0.47
CA HIS A 216 -0.52 21.34 -0.21
C HIS A 216 0.29 20.98 1.03
N HIS A 217 -0.35 20.43 2.06
CA HIS A 217 0.30 20.03 3.32
C HIS A 217 1.14 18.76 3.17
N LEU A 218 0.86 17.93 2.16
CA LEU A 218 1.43 16.59 2.04
C LEU A 218 2.91 16.66 1.64
N THR A 219 3.76 16.16 2.54
CA THR A 219 5.21 16.14 2.36
C THR A 219 5.77 14.74 2.63
N ASN A 220 5.98 13.99 1.55
CA ASN A 220 6.65 12.70 1.63
C ASN A 220 8.14 12.87 1.79
N ARG A 221 8.74 12.20 2.79
CA ARG A 221 10.20 12.17 2.98
C ARG A 221 10.65 10.98 3.82
N HIS A 222 10.19 9.80 3.48
CA HIS A 222 10.41 8.60 4.29
C HIS A 222 10.83 7.43 3.41
N VAL A 223 11.37 6.39 4.05
CA VAL A 223 11.47 5.07 3.42
C VAL A 223 10.10 4.42 3.57
N ILE A 224 9.47 4.10 2.45
CA ILE A 224 8.10 3.57 2.39
C ILE A 224 8.12 2.24 1.64
N SER A 225 7.28 1.30 2.05
CA SER A 225 7.06 0.05 1.29
C SER A 225 6.26 0.35 0.03
N MET A 226 6.79 -0.02 -1.13
CA MET A 226 6.11 0.13 -2.42
C MET A 226 5.48 -1.19 -2.86
N PRO A 227 4.37 -1.16 -3.64
CA PRO A 227 3.80 -2.37 -4.25
C PRO A 227 4.81 -3.08 -5.14
N ASP A 228 5.54 -2.32 -5.95
CA ASP A 228 6.65 -2.81 -6.75
C ASP A 228 7.81 -1.82 -6.77
N LYS A 229 9.03 -2.30 -7.06
CA LYS A 229 10.20 -1.43 -7.10
C LYS A 229 10.33 -0.64 -8.39
N TRP A 230 9.82 -1.17 -9.49
CA TRP A 230 10.06 -0.73 -10.85
C TRP A 230 8.82 -0.13 -11.51
N GLU A 231 7.72 -0.88 -11.55
CA GLU A 231 6.45 -0.50 -12.20
C GLU A 231 5.68 0.49 -11.34
N TYR A 232 5.68 0.26 -10.02
CA TYR A 232 4.95 1.07 -9.05
C TYR A 232 5.89 1.69 -7.99
N PRO A 233 6.86 2.56 -8.37
CA PRO A 233 7.85 3.15 -7.46
C PRO A 233 7.26 4.28 -6.59
N TRP A 234 6.00 4.14 -6.20
CA TRP A 234 5.18 5.06 -5.44
C TRP A 234 4.27 4.25 -4.50
N TYR A 235 3.78 4.87 -3.42
CA TYR A 235 2.93 4.15 -2.46
C TYR A 235 1.46 4.28 -2.82
N ALA A 236 0.73 3.19 -2.66
CA ALA A 236 -0.72 3.22 -2.47
C ALA A 236 -1.02 2.90 -0.99
N ALA A 237 -1.89 3.69 -0.36
CA ALA A 237 -2.16 3.53 1.06
C ALA A 237 -2.86 2.20 1.39
N TRP A 238 -3.69 1.68 0.51
CA TRP A 238 -4.35 0.38 0.73
C TRP A 238 -3.37 -0.80 0.58
N ASP A 239 -2.51 -0.81 -0.46
CA ASP A 239 -1.40 -1.78 -0.56
C ASP A 239 -0.51 -1.76 0.69
N LEU A 240 -0.17 -0.56 1.18
CA LEU A 240 0.63 -0.39 2.40
C LEU A 240 0.03 -1.16 3.59
N ALA A 241 -1.30 -1.13 3.74
CA ALA A 241 -1.98 -1.87 4.82
C ALA A 241 -1.73 -3.38 4.72
N PHE A 242 -1.86 -3.97 3.53
CA PHE A 242 -1.57 -5.40 3.30
C PHE A 242 -0.09 -5.74 3.44
N HIS A 243 0.80 -4.86 2.98
CA HIS A 243 2.23 -5.00 3.22
C HIS A 243 2.51 -5.11 4.72
N MET A 244 1.93 -4.22 5.54
CA MET A 244 2.22 -4.17 6.97
C MET A 244 1.68 -5.38 7.75
N ALA A 245 0.51 -5.91 7.36
CA ALA A 245 -0.01 -7.18 7.88
C ALA A 245 0.92 -8.38 7.62
N SER A 246 1.78 -8.29 6.60
CA SER A 246 2.82 -9.29 6.31
C SER A 246 4.17 -8.94 6.95
N PHE A 247 4.56 -7.66 6.95
CA PHE A 247 5.83 -7.20 7.52
C PHE A 247 5.95 -7.47 9.01
N VAL A 248 4.85 -7.45 9.77
CA VAL A 248 4.88 -7.68 11.22
C VAL A 248 5.53 -9.01 11.61
N GLU A 249 5.52 -10.01 10.72
CA GLU A 249 6.20 -11.29 10.94
C GLU A 249 7.73 -11.13 11.07
N ILE A 250 8.31 -10.18 10.34
CA ILE A 250 9.77 -9.95 10.24
C ILE A 250 10.24 -8.63 10.87
N ASP A 251 9.42 -7.59 10.90
CA ASP A 251 9.78 -6.23 11.31
C ASP A 251 8.54 -5.48 11.84
N PRO A 252 8.04 -5.85 13.04
CA PRO A 252 6.85 -5.24 13.64
C PRO A 252 7.03 -3.74 13.90
N TYR A 253 8.27 -3.29 14.16
CA TYR A 253 8.56 -1.87 14.34
C TYR A 253 8.31 -1.09 13.04
N PHE A 254 8.86 -1.54 11.91
CA PHE A 254 8.59 -0.91 10.62
C PHE A 254 7.11 -0.97 10.27
N ALA A 255 6.44 -2.11 10.54
CA ALA A 255 5.01 -2.26 10.29
C ALA A 255 4.17 -1.16 10.96
N LYS A 256 4.39 -0.95 12.26
CA LYS A 256 3.71 0.08 13.06
C LYS A 256 4.06 1.49 12.59
N GLU A 257 5.33 1.78 12.33
CA GLU A 257 5.75 3.10 11.87
C GLU A 257 5.12 3.49 10.52
N GLN A 258 5.00 2.53 9.58
CA GLN A 258 4.36 2.78 8.28
C GLN A 258 2.85 3.03 8.42
N LEU A 259 2.16 2.24 9.26
CA LEU A 259 0.72 2.44 9.50
C LEU A 259 0.44 3.80 10.17
N LEU A 260 1.30 4.23 11.10
CA LEU A 260 1.20 5.56 11.70
C LEU A 260 1.61 6.67 10.73
N LEU A 261 2.53 6.41 9.79
CA LEU A 261 3.06 7.41 8.88
C LEU A 261 1.96 8.08 8.04
N VAL A 262 1.09 7.29 7.42
CA VAL A 262 0.01 7.83 6.56
C VAL A 262 -1.09 8.53 7.36
N LEU A 263 -1.08 8.37 8.68
CA LEU A 263 -1.99 9.02 9.64
C LEU A 263 -1.39 10.29 10.27
N ARG A 264 -0.16 10.68 9.91
CA ARG A 264 0.46 11.93 10.37
C ARG A 264 -0.17 13.14 9.71
N GLU A 265 -0.12 14.28 10.37
CA GLU A 265 -0.59 15.59 9.87
C GLU A 265 0.09 16.05 8.58
N SER A 266 1.29 15.52 8.28
CA SER A 266 2.03 15.77 7.05
C SER A 266 1.66 14.83 5.90
N TYR A 267 0.72 13.89 6.11
CA TYR A 267 0.26 12.89 5.15
C TYR A 267 -1.27 12.88 5.03
N MET A 268 -1.98 12.68 6.15
CA MET A 268 -3.44 12.68 6.18
C MET A 268 -3.97 14.10 5.97
N HIS A 269 -4.96 14.22 5.09
CA HIS A 269 -5.64 15.48 4.83
C HIS A 269 -6.27 16.03 6.12
N PRO A 270 -6.29 17.36 6.35
CA PRO A 270 -6.91 17.96 7.55
C PRO A 270 -8.38 17.59 7.78
N ASN A 271 -9.09 17.11 6.75
CA ASN A 271 -10.48 16.63 6.86
C ASN A 271 -10.59 15.16 7.30
N GLY A 272 -9.47 14.44 7.44
CA GLY A 272 -9.42 13.02 7.80
C GLY A 272 -9.12 12.06 6.66
N GLN A 273 -9.03 12.50 5.40
CA GLN A 273 -8.75 11.60 4.27
C GLN A 273 -7.30 11.09 4.29
N ILE A 274 -7.12 9.77 4.16
CA ILE A 274 -5.82 9.14 3.90
C ILE A 274 -5.50 9.28 2.40
N PRO A 275 -4.29 9.70 2.00
CA PRO A 275 -3.94 9.86 0.59
C PRO A 275 -3.98 8.51 -0.13
N ALA A 276 -4.64 8.43 -1.29
CA ALA A 276 -4.73 7.19 -2.05
C ALA A 276 -3.38 6.78 -2.68
N TYR A 277 -2.97 7.46 -3.76
CA TYR A 277 -1.75 7.16 -4.51
C TYR A 277 -1.21 8.40 -5.25
N GLU A 278 0.01 8.33 -5.79
CA GLU A 278 0.79 9.52 -6.22
C GLU A 278 0.05 10.48 -7.16
N TRP A 279 -0.70 9.99 -8.14
CA TRP A 279 -1.33 10.87 -9.14
C TRP A 279 -2.68 11.45 -8.70
N ASN A 280 -3.34 10.87 -7.71
CA ASN A 280 -4.60 11.38 -7.18
C ASN A 280 -4.78 11.00 -5.70
N PHE A 281 -4.25 11.82 -4.80
CA PHE A 281 -4.41 11.61 -3.36
C PHE A 281 -5.85 11.75 -2.89
N SER A 282 -6.69 12.47 -3.64
CA SER A 282 -8.11 12.66 -3.34
C SER A 282 -8.97 11.48 -3.76
N ASP A 283 -8.44 10.48 -4.47
CA ASP A 283 -9.19 9.28 -4.78
C ASP A 283 -9.51 8.47 -3.52
N VAL A 284 -10.42 7.52 -3.65
CA VAL A 284 -10.84 6.67 -2.54
C VAL A 284 -10.20 5.31 -2.67
N ASN A 285 -9.76 4.76 -1.54
CA ASN A 285 -9.32 3.38 -1.45
C ASN A 285 -10.13 2.67 -0.36
N PRO A 286 -10.24 1.33 -0.40
CA PRO A 286 -10.86 0.57 0.69
C PRO A 286 -10.25 0.94 2.06
N PRO A 287 -11.05 1.18 3.11
CA PRO A 287 -10.60 1.54 4.46
C PRO A 287 -9.98 0.35 5.24
N VAL A 288 -9.17 -0.46 4.58
CA VAL A 288 -8.47 -1.63 5.14
C VAL A 288 -7.36 -1.26 6.13
N HIS A 289 -7.02 0.03 6.25
CA HIS A 289 -5.99 0.51 7.18
C HIS A 289 -6.30 0.17 8.65
N SER A 290 -7.59 0.22 9.03
CA SER A 290 -8.04 -0.16 10.37
C SER A 290 -7.84 -1.65 10.66
N TRP A 291 -8.07 -2.51 9.67
CA TRP A 291 -7.83 -3.94 9.74
C TRP A 291 -6.34 -4.21 9.90
N ALA A 292 -5.48 -3.53 9.13
CA ALA A 292 -4.04 -3.70 9.24
C ALA A 292 -3.50 -3.25 10.61
N VAL A 293 -3.99 -2.14 11.17
CA VAL A 293 -3.63 -1.70 12.53
C VAL A 293 -3.98 -2.77 13.56
N TRP A 294 -5.21 -3.30 13.54
CA TRP A 294 -5.61 -4.35 14.45
C TRP A 294 -4.78 -5.63 14.26
N ASN A 295 -4.59 -6.07 13.01
CA ASN A 295 -3.85 -7.28 12.68
C ASN A 295 -2.37 -7.19 13.11
N VAL A 296 -1.71 -6.06 12.88
CA VAL A 296 -0.32 -5.83 13.31
C VAL A 296 -0.22 -5.79 14.83
N TYR A 297 -1.15 -5.11 15.52
CA TYR A 297 -1.17 -5.10 16.98
C TYR A 297 -1.35 -6.52 17.55
N GLU A 298 -2.31 -7.28 17.04
CA GLU A 298 -2.63 -8.62 17.53
C GLU A 298 -1.49 -9.61 17.27
N LYS A 299 -0.92 -9.61 16.07
CA LYS A 299 0.22 -10.49 15.74
C LYS A 299 1.44 -10.19 16.60
N ASP A 300 1.78 -8.91 16.78
CA ASP A 300 2.92 -8.53 17.63
C ASP A 300 2.67 -8.86 19.11
N LYS A 301 1.44 -8.65 19.59
CA LYS A 301 1.02 -9.06 20.94
C LYS A 301 1.11 -10.57 21.13
N ASN A 302 0.66 -11.36 20.16
CA ASN A 302 0.73 -12.82 20.24
C ASN A 302 2.18 -13.33 20.24
N LYS A 303 3.07 -12.66 19.50
CA LYS A 303 4.49 -13.00 19.43
C LYS A 303 5.27 -12.63 20.69
N THR A 304 4.97 -11.48 21.29
CA THR A 304 5.72 -10.92 22.43
C THR A 304 5.07 -11.17 23.78
N GLY A 305 3.78 -11.53 23.80
CA GLY A 305 2.94 -11.60 24.99
C GLY A 305 2.45 -10.24 25.49
N ILE A 306 2.87 -9.12 24.89
CA ILE A 306 2.58 -7.76 25.37
C ILE A 306 1.96 -6.93 24.25
N GLY A 307 0.80 -6.33 24.52
CA GLY A 307 0.14 -5.42 23.57
C GLY A 307 0.78 -4.04 23.57
N ASP A 308 1.11 -3.52 22.37
CA ASP A 308 1.58 -2.15 22.20
C ASP A 308 0.41 -1.15 22.16
N LEU A 309 -0.03 -0.74 23.34
CA LEU A 309 -1.18 0.16 23.49
C LEU A 309 -0.89 1.59 23.00
N ASP A 310 0.36 2.06 23.02
CA ASP A 310 0.72 3.39 22.47
C ASP A 310 0.46 3.44 20.96
N PHE A 311 0.96 2.43 20.24
CA PHE A 311 0.68 2.29 18.81
C PHE A 311 -0.84 2.25 18.54
N LEU A 312 -1.55 1.40 19.28
CA LEU A 312 -2.99 1.19 19.09
C LEU A 312 -3.79 2.47 19.35
N GLU A 313 -3.52 3.17 20.46
CA GLU A 313 -4.21 4.39 20.87
C GLU A 313 -3.96 5.53 19.88
N ARG A 314 -2.71 5.72 19.43
CA ARG A 314 -2.35 6.73 18.43
C ARG A 314 -3.04 6.48 17.09
N ALA A 315 -3.06 5.22 16.64
CA ALA A 315 -3.74 4.85 15.41
C ALA A 315 -5.26 5.03 15.55
N PHE A 316 -5.85 4.59 16.67
CA PHE A 316 -7.29 4.70 16.94
C PHE A 316 -7.81 6.14 16.86
N HIS A 317 -7.11 7.10 17.47
CA HIS A 317 -7.53 8.51 17.41
C HIS A 317 -7.51 9.05 15.98
N LYS A 318 -6.46 8.76 15.21
CA LYS A 318 -6.35 9.22 13.81
C LYS A 318 -7.38 8.51 12.92
N LEU A 319 -7.60 7.22 13.13
CA LEU A 319 -8.62 6.45 12.43
C LEU A 319 -10.04 6.92 12.78
N SER A 320 -10.28 7.44 13.99
CA SER A 320 -11.58 8.06 14.34
C SER A 320 -11.87 9.31 13.50
N ILE A 321 -10.83 10.09 13.16
CA ILE A 321 -10.95 11.24 12.25
C ILE A 321 -11.22 10.74 10.83
N ASN A 322 -10.47 9.74 10.36
CA ASN A 322 -10.70 9.13 9.04
C ASN A 322 -12.09 8.50 8.91
N PHE A 323 -12.56 7.83 9.96
CA PHE A 323 -13.91 7.27 10.04
C PHE A 323 -14.97 8.35 9.90
N THR A 324 -14.78 9.48 10.59
CA THR A 324 -15.69 10.63 10.51
C THR A 324 -15.70 11.24 9.10
N TRP A 325 -14.55 11.27 8.42
CA TRP A 325 -14.47 11.67 7.01
C TRP A 325 -15.31 10.75 6.12
N TRP A 326 -15.20 9.43 6.30
CA TRP A 326 -16.00 8.45 5.55
C TRP A 326 -17.51 8.67 5.74
N VAL A 327 -17.97 8.74 6.99
CA VAL A 327 -19.39 8.99 7.31
C VAL A 327 -19.89 10.30 6.68
N ASN A 328 -19.10 11.37 6.70
CA ASN A 328 -19.57 12.66 6.19
C ASN A 328 -19.47 12.81 4.66
N GLN A 329 -18.45 12.24 4.04
CA GLN A 329 -18.15 12.48 2.61
C GLN A 329 -18.65 11.37 1.69
N LYS A 330 -18.80 10.17 2.23
CA LYS A 330 -19.16 8.96 1.48
C LYS A 330 -20.54 8.43 1.84
N ASP A 331 -21.21 9.02 2.82
CA ASP A 331 -22.65 8.90 3.05
C ASP A 331 -23.29 10.30 3.08
N LYS A 332 -23.36 10.93 1.90
CA LYS A 332 -23.83 12.33 1.74
C LYS A 332 -25.24 12.59 2.28
N HIS A 333 -26.04 11.54 2.47
CA HIS A 333 -27.44 11.62 2.87
C HIS A 333 -27.69 11.09 4.29
N GLY A 334 -26.66 10.62 5.01
CA GLY A 334 -26.82 10.09 6.37
C GLY A 334 -27.65 8.81 6.43
N THR A 335 -27.55 7.98 5.39
CA THR A 335 -28.31 6.74 5.22
C THR A 335 -27.56 5.50 5.70
N ASP A 336 -26.31 5.63 6.15
CA ASP A 336 -25.38 4.55 6.46
C ASP A 336 -25.10 3.62 5.26
N LEU A 337 -25.32 4.12 4.04
CA LEU A 337 -24.99 3.49 2.76
C LEU A 337 -23.90 4.31 2.09
N PHE A 338 -22.78 3.64 1.80
CA PHE A 338 -21.56 4.34 1.40
C PHE A 338 -21.34 4.26 -0.10
N GLU A 339 -20.82 5.35 -0.65
CA GLU A 339 -20.49 5.52 -2.07
C GLU A 339 -19.05 5.97 -2.16
N GLY A 340 -18.19 5.12 -2.70
CA GLY A 340 -16.75 5.31 -2.76
C GLY A 340 -16.25 5.87 -4.08
N GLY A 341 -16.98 5.65 -5.17
CA GLY A 341 -16.41 5.74 -6.50
C GLY A 341 -15.48 4.56 -6.74
N PHE A 342 -14.24 4.82 -7.14
CA PHE A 342 -13.16 3.84 -7.27
C PHE A 342 -12.73 3.28 -5.90
N LEU A 343 -12.64 1.95 -5.77
CA LEU A 343 -12.24 1.26 -4.53
C LEU A 343 -11.14 0.21 -4.79
N GLY A 344 -10.21 0.52 -5.71
CA GLY A 344 -9.05 -0.33 -6.02
C GLY A 344 -9.38 -1.65 -6.72
N LEU A 345 -10.53 -1.72 -7.40
CA LEU A 345 -11.09 -2.91 -8.04
C LEU A 345 -11.54 -2.55 -9.47
N ASP A 346 -10.57 -2.16 -10.28
CA ASP A 346 -10.72 -1.34 -11.49
C ASP A 346 -11.52 -2.05 -12.59
N ASN A 347 -11.33 -3.37 -12.72
CA ASN A 347 -11.81 -4.15 -13.88
C ASN A 347 -12.92 -5.16 -13.52
N ILE A 348 -13.63 -4.94 -12.41
CA ILE A 348 -14.72 -5.83 -11.98
C ILE A 348 -16.08 -5.14 -11.87
N GLY A 349 -16.17 -3.91 -12.39
CA GLY A 349 -17.40 -3.14 -12.58
C GLY A 349 -17.69 -2.94 -14.06
N VAL A 350 -18.96 -2.71 -14.40
CA VAL A 350 -19.42 -2.54 -15.79
C VAL A 350 -19.06 -1.16 -16.40
N PHE A 351 -18.68 -0.18 -15.57
CA PHE A 351 -18.17 1.14 -15.97
C PHE A 351 -17.33 1.75 -14.83
N ASP A 352 -16.54 2.78 -15.14
CA ASP A 352 -15.81 3.57 -14.14
C ASP A 352 -16.81 4.25 -13.18
N ARG A 353 -16.75 3.87 -11.91
CA ARG A 353 -17.61 4.38 -10.84
C ARG A 353 -17.33 5.85 -10.50
N ASN A 354 -16.15 6.36 -10.84
CA ASN A 354 -15.84 7.80 -10.74
C ASN A 354 -16.45 8.61 -11.91
N GLN A 355 -16.79 7.93 -13.02
CA GLN A 355 -17.39 8.53 -14.22
C GLN A 355 -18.64 7.76 -14.63
N MET A 356 -19.66 7.82 -13.77
CA MET A 356 -20.91 7.10 -14.01
C MET A 356 -21.60 7.55 -15.31
N PRO A 357 -22.22 6.62 -16.07
CA PRO A 357 -23.03 6.94 -17.24
C PRO A 357 -24.07 8.03 -16.99
N GLU A 358 -24.34 8.83 -18.03
CA GLU A 358 -25.35 9.88 -17.98
C GLU A 358 -26.71 9.32 -17.54
N GLY A 359 -27.38 10.02 -16.65
CA GLY A 359 -28.68 9.64 -16.12
C GLY A 359 -28.64 8.89 -14.79
N ILE A 360 -27.49 8.34 -14.38
CA ILE A 360 -27.32 7.80 -13.01
C ILE A 360 -27.10 8.97 -12.04
N THR A 361 -27.97 9.08 -11.04
CA THR A 361 -27.86 10.12 -9.99
C THR A 361 -27.23 9.58 -8.72
N ARG A 362 -27.32 8.27 -8.47
CA ARG A 362 -26.80 7.64 -7.27
C ARG A 362 -26.40 6.19 -7.53
N MET A 363 -25.35 5.73 -6.86
CA MET A 363 -24.91 4.33 -6.90
C MET A 363 -24.56 3.86 -5.50
N GLN A 364 -25.34 2.91 -5.00
CA GLN A 364 -25.08 2.27 -3.73
C GLN A 364 -24.23 1.04 -3.94
N GLN A 365 -23.07 1.05 -3.31
CA GLN A 365 -22.01 0.11 -3.54
C GLN A 365 -21.96 -0.92 -2.41
N ALA A 366 -22.10 -2.21 -2.77
CA ALA A 366 -22.11 -3.29 -1.79
C ALA A 366 -20.77 -3.45 -1.09
N ASP A 367 -19.68 -3.25 -1.83
CA ASP A 367 -18.32 -3.26 -1.31
C ASP A 367 -18.04 -2.07 -0.39
N ALA A 368 -18.32 -0.83 -0.80
CA ALA A 368 -18.09 0.37 0.00
C ALA A 368 -18.75 0.29 1.39
N THR A 369 -20.02 -0.13 1.41
CA THR A 369 -20.80 -0.27 2.64
C THR A 369 -20.24 -1.39 3.53
N SER A 370 -19.84 -2.50 2.92
CA SER A 370 -19.23 -3.64 3.63
C SER A 370 -17.85 -3.31 4.21
N TRP A 371 -17.04 -2.54 3.49
CA TRP A 371 -15.77 -2.06 4.00
C TRP A 371 -15.95 -1.13 5.20
N MET A 372 -16.98 -0.28 5.19
CA MET A 372 -17.29 0.57 6.34
C MET A 372 -17.83 -0.21 7.52
N ALA A 373 -18.57 -1.29 7.29
CA ALA A 373 -18.94 -2.21 8.36
C ALA A 373 -17.72 -2.89 8.99
N MET A 374 -16.79 -3.38 8.17
CA MET A 374 -15.51 -3.93 8.65
C MET A 374 -14.70 -2.88 9.41
N PHE A 375 -14.58 -1.64 8.89
CA PHE A 375 -13.91 -0.55 9.60
C PHE A 375 -14.58 -0.27 10.96
N THR A 376 -15.90 -0.26 11.01
CA THR A 376 -16.65 -0.09 12.26
C THR A 376 -16.35 -1.21 13.27
N LEU A 377 -16.30 -2.47 12.82
CA LEU A 377 -15.93 -3.62 13.66
C LEU A 377 -14.48 -3.53 14.15
N ASN A 378 -13.53 -3.13 13.30
CA ASN A 378 -12.14 -2.93 13.70
C ASN A 378 -12.04 -1.83 14.77
N MET A 379 -12.77 -0.72 14.60
CA MET A 379 -12.81 0.37 15.59
C MET A 379 -13.44 -0.08 16.91
N LEU A 380 -14.52 -0.88 16.85
CA LEU A 380 -15.12 -1.51 18.03
C LEU A 380 -14.12 -2.42 18.73
N ARG A 381 -13.40 -3.26 18.00
CA ARG A 381 -12.41 -4.20 18.55
C ARG A 381 -11.25 -3.46 19.23
N MET A 382 -10.71 -2.42 18.57
CA MET A 382 -9.66 -1.59 19.13
C MET A 382 -10.13 -0.84 20.40
N SER A 383 -11.33 -0.27 20.41
CA SER A 383 -11.84 0.44 21.58
C SER A 383 -12.09 -0.50 22.76
N LEU A 384 -12.56 -1.73 22.51
CA LEU A 384 -12.71 -2.74 23.56
C LEU A 384 -11.36 -3.13 24.19
N GLU A 385 -10.32 -3.30 23.37
CA GLU A 385 -8.96 -3.60 23.85
C GLU A 385 -8.40 -2.44 24.69
N LEU A 386 -8.55 -1.20 24.22
CA LEU A 386 -8.13 0.00 24.96
C LEU A 386 -8.94 0.19 26.26
N ALA A 387 -10.23 -0.19 26.27
CA ALA A 387 -11.10 -0.08 27.44
C ALA A 387 -10.72 -1.01 28.60
N LYS A 388 -9.84 -1.99 28.38
CA LYS A 388 -9.27 -2.83 29.44
C LYS A 388 -8.40 -2.00 30.39
N THR A 389 -7.67 -1.01 29.86
CA THR A 389 -6.75 -0.16 30.64
C THR A 389 -7.29 1.24 30.86
N ASN A 390 -8.11 1.77 29.94
CA ASN A 390 -8.70 3.11 30.05
C ASN A 390 -10.22 3.09 29.75
N LYS A 391 -11.03 3.18 30.79
CA LYS A 391 -12.49 3.06 30.72
C LYS A 391 -13.19 4.14 29.88
N ASN A 392 -12.51 5.24 29.54
CA ASN A 392 -13.06 6.27 28.65
C ASN A 392 -13.38 5.72 27.24
N TYR A 393 -12.74 4.63 26.81
CA TYR A 393 -13.02 3.97 25.53
C TYR A 393 -14.33 3.17 25.50
N GLU A 394 -15.02 2.96 26.64
CA GLU A 394 -16.34 2.31 26.65
C GLU A 394 -17.39 3.14 25.88
N GLU A 395 -17.26 4.47 25.85
CA GLU A 395 -18.17 5.32 25.07
C GLU A 395 -17.96 5.17 23.57
N ALA A 396 -16.70 5.12 23.14
CA ALA A 396 -16.36 4.86 21.75
C ALA A 396 -16.80 3.45 21.31
N THR A 397 -16.66 2.46 22.21
CA THR A 397 -17.16 1.10 22.01
C THR A 397 -18.66 1.11 21.71
N ALA A 398 -19.47 1.78 22.56
CA ALA A 398 -20.91 1.88 22.33
C ALA A 398 -21.27 2.60 21.02
N LYS A 399 -20.51 3.64 20.64
CA LYS A 399 -20.67 4.35 19.35
C LYS A 399 -20.47 3.41 18.16
N PHE A 400 -19.34 2.70 18.09
CA PHE A 400 -19.05 1.82 16.96
C PHE A 400 -19.99 0.61 16.93
N PHE A 401 -20.37 0.07 18.09
CA PHE A 401 -21.39 -0.97 18.16
C PHE A 401 -22.74 -0.51 17.57
N ARG A 402 -23.22 0.67 17.96
CA ARG A 402 -24.44 1.27 17.39
C ARG A 402 -24.32 1.47 15.88
N HIS A 403 -23.20 2.00 15.42
CA HIS A 403 -23.01 2.29 13.99
C HIS A 403 -22.96 1.02 13.15
N PHE A 404 -22.38 -0.07 13.67
CA PHE A 404 -22.39 -1.37 12.99
C PHE A 404 -23.82 -1.89 12.79
N LEU A 405 -24.66 -1.78 13.82
CA LEU A 405 -26.08 -2.15 13.73
C LEU A 405 -26.83 -1.30 12.70
N ASN A 406 -26.54 0.00 12.62
CA ASN A 406 -27.14 0.88 11.63
C ASN A 406 -26.74 0.49 10.19
N ILE A 407 -25.45 0.24 9.94
CA ILE A 407 -24.98 -0.20 8.61
C ILE A 407 -25.65 -1.52 8.22
N ALA A 408 -25.67 -2.49 9.14
CA ALA A 408 -26.34 -3.76 8.91
C ALA A 408 -27.83 -3.56 8.56
N TRP A 409 -28.51 -2.61 9.22
CA TRP A 409 -29.89 -2.27 8.89
C TRP A 409 -30.05 -1.61 7.52
N ALA A 410 -29.18 -0.67 7.18
CA ALA A 410 -29.23 0.07 5.93
C ALA A 410 -29.00 -0.83 4.71
N MET A 411 -28.10 -1.83 4.80
CA MET A 411 -27.88 -2.82 3.72
C MET A 411 -29.12 -3.65 3.39
N HIS A 412 -30.07 -3.76 4.33
CA HIS A 412 -31.33 -4.46 4.15
C HIS A 412 -32.48 -3.56 3.67
N HIS A 413 -32.39 -2.25 3.88
CA HIS A 413 -33.50 -1.30 3.70
C HIS A 413 -33.09 -0.07 2.86
N ILE A 414 -33.01 -0.22 1.53
CA ILE A 414 -32.55 0.83 0.61
C ILE A 414 -33.71 1.61 -0.02
N GLY A 415 -33.67 2.93 0.18
CA GLY A 415 -34.50 3.88 -0.56
C GLY A 415 -36.00 3.77 -0.25
N LYS A 416 -36.84 4.53 -0.97
CA LYS A 416 -38.30 4.55 -0.73
C LYS A 416 -39.02 3.25 -1.12
N LYS A 417 -38.36 2.40 -1.91
CA LYS A 417 -38.87 1.10 -2.39
C LYS A 417 -38.32 -0.09 -1.60
N ASP A 418 -37.48 0.16 -0.59
CA ASP A 418 -36.94 -0.86 0.31
C ASP A 418 -36.21 -2.00 -0.43
N ILE A 419 -35.36 -1.62 -1.39
CA ILE A 419 -34.55 -2.58 -2.14
C ILE A 419 -33.42 -3.08 -1.22
N SER A 420 -32.95 -4.31 -1.34
CA SER A 420 -31.72 -4.75 -0.66
C SER A 420 -30.58 -4.88 -1.67
N LEU A 421 -29.34 -4.69 -1.19
CA LEU A 421 -28.13 -5.08 -1.91
C LEU A 421 -28.12 -6.61 -2.14
N TRP A 422 -28.81 -7.37 -1.27
CA TRP A 422 -29.03 -8.79 -1.46
C TRP A 422 -30.20 -9.04 -2.42
N ASP A 423 -29.96 -9.83 -3.46
CA ASP A 423 -31.02 -10.31 -4.35
C ASP A 423 -31.48 -11.70 -3.88
N ASP A 424 -32.70 -11.83 -3.37
CA ASP A 424 -33.26 -13.10 -2.86
C ASP A 424 -33.52 -14.14 -3.97
N THR A 425 -33.54 -13.72 -5.23
CA THR A 425 -33.72 -14.66 -6.36
C THR A 425 -32.38 -15.30 -6.72
N ASP A 426 -31.33 -14.50 -6.83
CA ASP A 426 -30.00 -14.97 -7.18
C ASP A 426 -29.17 -15.38 -5.95
N ASN A 427 -29.62 -15.04 -4.73
CA ASN A 427 -28.89 -15.24 -3.49
C ASN A 427 -27.45 -14.71 -3.57
N PHE A 428 -27.31 -13.45 -3.98
CA PHE A 428 -26.03 -12.77 -4.12
C PHE A 428 -26.15 -11.27 -3.85
N TYR A 429 -25.03 -10.63 -3.50
CA TYR A 429 -24.97 -9.18 -3.29
C TYR A 429 -24.60 -8.44 -4.59
N TYR A 430 -25.32 -7.35 -4.87
CA TYR A 430 -25.13 -6.52 -6.05
C TYR A 430 -25.16 -5.03 -5.70
N ASP A 431 -24.49 -4.22 -6.53
CA ASP A 431 -24.64 -2.77 -6.49
C ASP A 431 -26.03 -2.36 -7.00
N VAL A 432 -26.55 -1.25 -6.48
CA VAL A 432 -27.85 -0.68 -6.88
C VAL A 432 -27.63 0.72 -7.42
N VAL A 433 -28.11 0.98 -8.64
CA VAL A 433 -28.11 2.31 -9.24
C VAL A 433 -29.48 2.94 -9.15
N GLU A 434 -29.51 4.25 -8.93
CA GLU A 434 -30.70 5.09 -9.03
C GLU A 434 -30.53 6.07 -10.19
N MET A 435 -31.53 6.11 -11.04
CA MET A 435 -31.58 6.94 -12.23
C MET A 435 -32.27 8.27 -11.90
N SER A 436 -32.00 9.28 -12.72
CA SER A 436 -32.60 10.62 -12.65
C SER A 436 -34.13 10.63 -12.76
N ASN A 437 -34.73 9.61 -13.39
CA ASN A 437 -36.16 9.42 -13.47
C ASN A 437 -36.76 8.69 -12.24
N GLY A 438 -35.95 8.38 -11.22
CA GLY A 438 -36.34 7.67 -10.00
C GLY A 438 -36.45 6.15 -10.14
N MET A 439 -36.09 5.58 -11.30
CA MET A 439 -35.93 4.14 -11.44
C MET A 439 -34.70 3.65 -10.68
N THR A 440 -34.80 2.45 -10.13
CA THR A 440 -33.71 1.77 -9.44
C THR A 440 -33.48 0.43 -10.12
N ASP A 441 -32.22 0.07 -10.32
CA ASP A 441 -31.83 -1.19 -10.97
C ASP A 441 -30.63 -1.82 -10.27
N ARG A 442 -30.57 -3.16 -10.28
CA ARG A 442 -29.44 -3.91 -9.71
C ARG A 442 -28.43 -4.21 -10.81
N LEU A 443 -27.17 -3.87 -10.58
CA LEU A 443 -26.09 -4.28 -11.46
C LEU A 443 -25.73 -5.73 -11.14
N LYS A 444 -26.35 -6.68 -11.85
CA LYS A 444 -26.17 -8.13 -11.65
C LYS A 444 -24.83 -8.65 -12.19
N VAL A 445 -23.75 -8.02 -11.73
CA VAL A 445 -22.36 -8.39 -11.99
C VAL A 445 -21.87 -9.23 -10.82
N ARG A 446 -21.64 -10.53 -11.05
CA ARG A 446 -21.10 -11.48 -10.08
C ARG A 446 -19.58 -11.28 -9.98
N SER A 447 -19.16 -10.34 -9.17
CA SER A 447 -17.74 -10.08 -8.88
C SER A 447 -17.42 -10.13 -7.39
N LEU A 448 -16.15 -9.96 -7.04
CA LEU A 448 -15.71 -9.86 -5.65
C LEU A 448 -16.46 -8.78 -4.85
N VAL A 449 -17.05 -7.78 -5.52
CA VAL A 449 -17.93 -6.78 -4.89
C VAL A 449 -19.03 -7.45 -4.06
N GLY A 450 -19.66 -8.51 -4.60
CA GLY A 450 -20.69 -9.26 -3.89
C GLY A 450 -20.16 -10.22 -2.83
N ILE A 451 -18.84 -10.47 -2.79
CA ILE A 451 -18.16 -11.33 -1.80
C ILE A 451 -17.68 -10.53 -0.58
N ILE A 452 -17.27 -9.27 -0.77
CA ILE A 452 -16.73 -8.38 0.27
C ILE A 452 -17.60 -8.26 1.54
N PRO A 453 -18.97 -8.33 1.49
CA PRO A 453 -19.78 -8.42 2.71
C PRO A 453 -19.34 -9.49 3.72
N MET A 454 -18.70 -10.57 3.27
CA MET A 454 -18.17 -11.65 4.10
C MET A 454 -17.00 -11.21 5.00
N PHE A 455 -16.29 -10.13 4.66
CA PHE A 455 -15.15 -9.63 5.43
C PHE A 455 -15.56 -8.86 6.68
N ALA A 456 -16.80 -8.37 6.75
CA ALA A 456 -17.33 -7.67 7.92
C ALA A 456 -17.75 -8.66 9.00
N VAL A 457 -16.76 -9.27 9.64
CA VAL A 457 -16.91 -10.25 10.71
C VAL A 457 -15.94 -9.97 11.86
N GLU A 458 -16.42 -10.08 13.10
CA GLU A 458 -15.61 -9.96 14.31
C GLU A 458 -16.06 -10.98 15.36
N VAL A 459 -15.11 -11.55 16.09
CA VAL A 459 -15.37 -12.57 17.11
C VAL A 459 -14.90 -12.06 18.46
N ILE A 460 -15.85 -11.81 19.35
CA ILE A 460 -15.57 -11.14 20.62
C ILE A 460 -15.76 -12.12 21.79
N PRO A 461 -14.73 -12.36 22.62
CA PRO A 461 -14.86 -13.18 23.81
C PRO A 461 -15.85 -12.58 24.82
N LYS A 462 -16.66 -13.43 25.45
CA LYS A 462 -17.66 -13.03 26.46
C LYS A 462 -17.04 -12.34 27.66
N ASP A 463 -15.82 -12.71 28.04
CA ASP A 463 -15.11 -12.09 29.18
C ASP A 463 -14.85 -10.60 28.94
N LEU A 464 -14.60 -10.22 27.68
CA LEU A 464 -14.44 -8.82 27.29
C LEU A 464 -15.73 -8.02 27.50
N PHE A 465 -16.88 -8.64 27.26
CA PHE A 465 -18.19 -8.03 27.56
C PHE A 465 -18.48 -7.97 29.07
N ALA A 466 -17.99 -8.94 29.84
CA ALA A 466 -18.23 -9.01 31.28
C ALA A 466 -17.47 -7.90 32.05
N GLU A 467 -16.27 -7.53 31.59
CA GLU A 467 -15.43 -6.50 32.21
C GLU A 467 -15.85 -5.05 31.88
N LEU A 468 -16.72 -4.85 30.89
CA LEU A 468 -17.12 -3.54 30.37
C LEU A 468 -18.58 -3.23 30.72
N LYS A 469 -18.81 -2.88 32.00
CA LYS A 469 -20.15 -2.70 32.58
C LYS A 469 -20.96 -1.59 31.90
N SER A 470 -20.34 -0.44 31.58
CA SER A 470 -21.04 0.69 30.95
C SER A 470 -21.42 0.34 29.51
N PHE A 471 -20.51 -0.29 28.78
CA PHE A 471 -20.80 -0.81 27.45
C PHE A 471 -21.95 -1.83 27.47
N LYS A 472 -21.94 -2.82 28.38
CA LYS A 472 -23.01 -3.82 28.48
C LYS A 472 -24.39 -3.18 28.68
N ILE A 473 -24.49 -2.18 29.55
CA ILE A 473 -25.74 -1.45 29.79
C ILE A 473 -26.21 -0.74 28.51
N ARG A 474 -25.30 -0.03 27.83
CA ARG A 474 -25.62 0.70 26.60
C ARG A 474 -25.97 -0.23 25.44
N ALA A 475 -25.28 -1.35 25.30
CA ALA A 475 -25.58 -2.37 24.29
C ALA A 475 -26.97 -2.96 24.51
N ALA A 476 -27.30 -3.34 25.76
CA ALA A 476 -28.64 -3.84 26.11
C ALA A 476 -29.72 -2.77 25.88
N GLU A 477 -29.43 -1.50 26.14
CA GLU A 477 -30.36 -0.40 25.85
C GLU A 477 -30.59 -0.21 24.35
N ILE A 478 -29.55 -0.32 23.52
CA ILE A 478 -29.68 -0.27 22.06
C ILE A 478 -30.56 -1.43 21.57
N ILE A 479 -30.29 -2.66 22.02
CA ILE A 479 -31.07 -3.85 21.64
C ILE A 479 -32.54 -3.68 22.04
N ARG A 480 -32.81 -3.20 23.27
CA ARG A 480 -34.16 -2.99 23.77
C ARG A 480 -34.91 -1.85 23.05
N SER A 481 -34.23 -0.74 22.74
CA SER A 481 -34.85 0.44 22.11
C SER A 481 -35.01 0.31 20.61
N ARG A 482 -34.18 -0.52 19.95
CA ARG A 482 -34.18 -0.78 18.52
C ARG A 482 -34.03 -2.29 18.24
N PRO A 483 -35.05 -3.09 18.59
CA PRO A 483 -35.03 -4.53 18.33
C PRO A 483 -34.97 -4.85 16.83
N ASP A 484 -35.48 -3.94 15.98
CA ASP A 484 -35.35 -3.98 14.53
C ASP A 484 -33.88 -3.98 14.07
N LEU A 485 -33.02 -3.14 14.67
CA LEU A 485 -31.58 -3.13 14.39
C LEU A 485 -30.90 -4.41 14.91
N ALA A 486 -31.20 -4.80 16.13
CA ALA A 486 -30.59 -5.96 16.79
C ALA A 486 -30.94 -7.28 16.08
N SER A 487 -32.15 -7.36 15.50
CA SER A 487 -32.61 -8.53 14.77
C SER A 487 -31.76 -8.86 13.55
N LEU A 488 -30.94 -7.92 13.05
CA LEU A 488 -30.25 -8.02 11.76
C LEU A 488 -28.87 -8.67 11.81
N ILE A 489 -28.22 -8.71 12.97
CA ILE A 489 -26.90 -9.31 13.13
C ILE A 489 -26.98 -10.68 13.83
N SER A 490 -25.94 -11.51 13.71
CA SER A 490 -25.85 -12.82 14.38
C SER A 490 -26.13 -12.70 15.89
N ASN A 491 -26.81 -13.71 16.47
CA ASN A 491 -27.35 -13.71 17.84
C ASN A 491 -26.38 -13.12 18.88
N ILE A 492 -26.50 -11.82 19.15
CA ILE A 492 -25.62 -11.06 20.06
C ILE A 492 -25.76 -11.56 21.51
N GLU A 493 -26.89 -12.20 21.81
CA GLU A 493 -27.23 -12.72 23.13
C GLU A 493 -26.75 -14.16 23.33
N GLU A 494 -26.36 -14.86 22.26
CA GLU A 494 -25.94 -16.25 22.31
C GLU A 494 -24.45 -16.38 21.99
N ALA A 495 -23.66 -16.65 23.02
CA ALA A 495 -22.29 -17.06 22.84
C ALA A 495 -22.24 -18.53 22.38
N ASN A 496 -21.24 -18.88 21.57
CA ASN A 496 -20.97 -20.28 21.25
C ASN A 496 -20.46 -21.06 22.50
N VAL A 497 -20.20 -22.36 22.33
CA VAL A 497 -19.69 -23.24 23.41
C VAL A 497 -18.37 -22.75 24.03
N ASP A 498 -17.57 -21.99 23.29
CA ASP A 498 -16.31 -21.39 23.75
C ASP A 498 -16.49 -20.01 24.39
N GLY A 499 -17.74 -19.55 24.57
CA GLY A 499 -18.02 -18.24 25.13
C GLY A 499 -17.68 -17.08 24.20
N LYS A 500 -17.84 -17.23 22.88
CA LYS A 500 -17.57 -16.16 21.90
C LYS A 500 -18.86 -15.69 21.21
N TYR A 501 -18.99 -14.38 21.07
CA TYR A 501 -20.03 -13.75 20.27
C TYR A 501 -19.54 -13.50 18.84
N LEU A 502 -20.41 -13.74 17.86
CA LEU A 502 -20.16 -13.44 16.47
C LEU A 502 -20.86 -12.12 16.11
N PHE A 503 -20.12 -11.18 15.53
CA PHE A 503 -20.67 -9.98 14.91
C PHE A 503 -20.42 -10.07 13.42
N SER A 504 -21.47 -10.31 12.63
CA SER A 504 -21.38 -10.35 11.17
C SER A 504 -22.64 -9.77 10.53
N ILE A 505 -22.47 -9.11 9.38
CA ILE A 505 -23.58 -8.73 8.50
C ILE A 505 -24.20 -9.97 7.83
N MET A 506 -23.38 -10.98 7.55
CA MET A 506 -23.85 -12.18 6.86
C MET A 506 -24.30 -13.24 7.86
N ARG A 507 -25.59 -13.58 7.82
CA ARG A 507 -26.15 -14.72 8.57
C ARG A 507 -25.92 -16.04 7.83
N GLY A 508 -26.10 -17.15 8.55
CA GLY A 508 -25.86 -18.51 8.05
C GLY A 508 -26.43 -18.79 6.65
N PHE A 509 -27.70 -18.45 6.40
CA PHE A 509 -28.32 -18.64 5.08
C PHE A 509 -27.56 -17.93 3.94
N ARG A 510 -27.23 -16.64 4.11
CA ARG A 510 -26.52 -15.87 3.08
C ARG A 510 -25.08 -16.34 2.92
N LEU A 511 -24.41 -16.68 4.02
CA LEU A 511 -23.06 -17.25 3.99
C LEU A 511 -23.02 -18.56 3.23
N GLU A 512 -23.96 -19.46 3.49
CA GLU A 512 -24.03 -20.74 2.80
C GLU A 512 -24.19 -20.56 1.28
N HIS A 513 -25.10 -19.68 0.84
CA HIS A 513 -25.32 -19.43 -0.59
C HIS A 513 -24.15 -18.70 -1.24
N LEU A 514 -23.50 -17.78 -0.52
CA LEU A 514 -22.28 -17.13 -1.01
C LEU A 514 -21.15 -18.15 -1.19
N LEU A 515 -20.94 -19.04 -0.21
CA LEU A 515 -19.90 -20.07 -0.27
C LEU A 515 -20.16 -21.09 -1.38
N LYS A 516 -21.42 -21.49 -1.59
CA LYS A 516 -21.80 -22.35 -2.71
C LYS A 516 -21.32 -21.77 -4.03
N ARG A 517 -21.49 -20.47 -4.26
CA ARG A 517 -21.03 -19.80 -5.48
C ARG A 517 -19.52 -19.54 -5.49
N LEU A 518 -18.94 -19.15 -4.35
CA LEU A 518 -17.51 -18.85 -4.23
C LEU A 518 -16.64 -20.09 -4.51
N LEU A 519 -17.13 -21.27 -4.12
CA LEU A 519 -16.44 -22.55 -4.25
C LEU A 519 -16.85 -23.35 -5.50
N ASP A 520 -17.65 -22.76 -6.39
CA ASP A 520 -18.06 -23.36 -7.65
C ASP A 520 -17.02 -23.03 -8.75
N GLU A 521 -16.55 -24.06 -9.45
CA GLU A 521 -15.53 -23.96 -10.49
C GLU A 521 -16.02 -23.23 -11.76
N ASP A 522 -17.33 -23.27 -12.01
CA ASP A 522 -17.99 -22.53 -13.10
C ASP A 522 -18.33 -21.09 -12.73
N GLU A 523 -18.05 -20.70 -11.48
CA GLU A 523 -18.21 -19.34 -10.97
C GLU A 523 -16.84 -18.77 -10.55
N PHE A 524 -16.51 -18.80 -9.27
CA PHE A 524 -15.33 -18.11 -8.74
C PHE A 524 -14.11 -19.00 -8.52
N LEU A 525 -14.26 -20.30 -8.26
CA LEU A 525 -13.14 -21.17 -7.92
C LEU A 525 -12.36 -21.59 -9.17
N SER A 526 -11.04 -21.49 -9.13
CA SER A 526 -10.16 -22.00 -10.18
C SER A 526 -9.01 -22.80 -9.57
N ASP A 527 -8.27 -23.51 -10.42
CA ASP A 527 -7.02 -24.20 -10.06
C ASP A 527 -5.96 -23.25 -9.44
N TYR A 528 -6.14 -21.93 -9.58
CA TYR A 528 -5.22 -20.90 -9.11
C TYR A 528 -5.78 -20.04 -7.98
N GLY A 529 -6.99 -20.34 -7.48
CA GLY A 529 -7.67 -19.59 -6.43
C GLY A 529 -8.97 -18.92 -6.89
N ILE A 530 -9.42 -17.92 -6.12
CA ILE A 530 -10.69 -17.22 -6.34
C ILE A 530 -10.54 -16.15 -7.43
N ARG A 531 -11.41 -16.22 -8.45
CA ARG A 531 -11.50 -15.23 -9.54
C ARG A 531 -12.05 -13.90 -9.03
N SER A 532 -11.64 -12.81 -9.66
CA SER A 532 -12.14 -11.46 -9.35
C SER A 532 -13.55 -11.21 -9.90
N LEU A 533 -13.87 -11.84 -11.04
CA LEU A 533 -15.15 -11.87 -11.72
C LEU A 533 -15.55 -13.32 -11.97
N SER A 534 -16.82 -13.66 -11.77
CA SER A 534 -17.32 -15.01 -12.00
C SER A 534 -17.16 -15.43 -13.47
N LYS A 535 -16.73 -16.68 -13.68
CA LYS A 535 -16.68 -17.34 -14.98
C LYS A 535 -18.06 -17.48 -15.63
N TYR A 536 -19.15 -17.39 -14.88
CA TYR A 536 -20.52 -17.30 -15.41
C TYR A 536 -20.65 -16.22 -16.51
N HIS A 537 -19.93 -15.10 -16.34
CA HIS A 537 -19.94 -13.99 -17.29
C HIS A 537 -19.17 -14.26 -18.59
N GLU A 538 -18.56 -15.43 -18.77
CA GLU A 538 -17.95 -15.85 -20.03
C GLU A 538 -19.03 -16.09 -21.09
N GLU A 539 -20.06 -16.86 -20.72
CA GLU A 539 -21.23 -17.15 -21.56
C GLU A 539 -22.36 -16.13 -21.39
N HIS A 540 -22.39 -15.43 -20.25
CA HIS A 540 -23.46 -14.51 -19.86
C HIS A 540 -22.93 -13.09 -19.56
N PRO A 541 -22.40 -12.36 -20.56
CA PRO A 541 -21.90 -11.01 -20.34
C PRO A 541 -23.01 -10.11 -19.78
N PHE A 542 -22.69 -9.34 -18.75
CA PHE A 542 -23.62 -8.36 -18.21
C PHE A 542 -23.57 -7.09 -19.06
N VAL A 543 -24.74 -6.61 -19.50
CA VAL A 543 -24.87 -5.42 -20.33
C VAL A 543 -25.81 -4.43 -19.67
N PHE A 544 -25.31 -3.22 -19.44
CA PHE A 544 -26.09 -2.09 -18.96
C PHE A 544 -26.39 -1.13 -20.11
N ARG A 545 -27.68 -0.97 -20.43
CA ARG A 545 -28.18 -0.14 -21.54
C ARG A 545 -28.94 1.08 -21.03
N HIS A 546 -28.19 2.12 -20.67
CA HIS A 546 -28.74 3.43 -20.35
C HIS A 546 -27.80 4.51 -20.88
N HIS A 547 -28.27 5.34 -21.82
CA HIS A 547 -27.45 6.35 -22.51
C HIS A 547 -26.10 5.82 -23.07
N GLY A 548 -26.05 4.56 -23.49
CA GLY A 548 -24.84 3.90 -23.98
C GLY A 548 -24.94 2.38 -23.94
N HIS A 549 -23.85 1.72 -24.33
CA HIS A 549 -23.65 0.28 -24.19
C HIS A 549 -22.42 0.04 -23.31
N HIS A 550 -22.65 -0.40 -22.07
CA HIS A 550 -21.59 -0.76 -21.14
C HIS A 550 -21.68 -2.27 -20.88
N GLN A 551 -20.56 -2.98 -21.03
CA GLN A 551 -20.53 -4.43 -20.95
C GLN A 551 -19.34 -4.90 -20.14
N ILE A 552 -19.57 -5.91 -19.32
CA ILE A 552 -18.51 -6.67 -18.66
C ILE A 552 -18.65 -8.15 -18.99
N GLN A 553 -17.53 -8.78 -19.31
CA GLN A 553 -17.42 -10.20 -19.66
C GLN A 553 -16.24 -10.81 -18.90
N TYR A 554 -16.34 -12.10 -18.57
CA TYR A 554 -15.20 -12.81 -18.00
C TYR A 554 -14.11 -13.03 -19.04
N GLU A 555 -12.88 -12.64 -18.71
CA GLU A 555 -11.70 -12.85 -19.54
C GLU A 555 -10.54 -13.41 -18.68
N PRO A 556 -10.01 -14.61 -19.02
CA PRO A 556 -8.91 -15.18 -18.26
C PRO A 556 -7.57 -14.50 -18.63
N GLY A 557 -6.83 -14.07 -17.61
CA GLY A 557 -5.48 -13.52 -17.77
C GLY A 557 -5.48 -12.02 -18.12
N GLU A 558 -5.50 -11.70 -19.42
CA GLU A 558 -5.39 -10.32 -19.92
C GLU A 558 -6.75 -9.79 -20.38
N SER A 559 -7.13 -8.63 -19.85
CA SER A 559 -8.33 -7.88 -20.29
C SER A 559 -8.15 -7.41 -21.74
N ARG A 560 -9.18 -7.58 -22.57
CA ARG A 560 -9.27 -7.05 -23.94
C ARG A 560 -9.95 -5.68 -24.00
N SER A 561 -10.47 -5.20 -22.88
CA SER A 561 -10.96 -3.83 -22.70
C SER A 561 -9.93 -2.96 -21.97
N ASN A 562 -9.82 -1.70 -22.38
CA ASN A 562 -9.11 -0.62 -21.70
C ASN A 562 -10.11 0.31 -21.02
#